data_AF-A0A126R9R4-F1
#
_entry.id   AF-A0A126R9R4-F1
#
_cell.length_a   1.000
_cell.length_b   1.000
_cell.length_c   1.000
_cell.angle_alpha   90.00
_cell.angle_beta   90.00
_cell.angle_gamma   90.00
#
_symmetry.space_group_name_H-M   'P 1'
#
loop_
_entity.id
_entity.type
_entity.pdbx_description
1 polymer ?
#
loop_
_entity_poly.entity_id
_entity_poly.type
_entity_poly.pdbx_seq_one_letter_code
_entity_poly.pdbx_strand_id
1 'polypeptide(L)'
;MRKSIISGSVLIVSGLFMASSSMAQPPEEIIVTGRYGRVPDNVQSLSHPVSYADLDISTKAGKDELRRRLSLTARFLCDKLGESDSGSPVVPSCRDAAVKDAMARAGTVEEGFAPRGTTWVAGSRWQPPYPADWTTRYP
;
A
#
# COMPACT_ATOMS: atom_id res chain seq x y z
N MET A 1 52.28 16.19 -57.27
CA MET A 1 51.40 15.14 -56.70
C MET A 1 51.34 15.32 -55.18
N ARG A 2 50.10 15.45 -54.63
CA ARG A 2 49.60 15.15 -53.26
C ARG A 2 50.35 15.75 -52.02
N LYS A 3 49.76 16.74 -51.31
CA LYS A 3 48.84 16.68 -50.10
C LYS A 3 49.61 16.35 -48.79
N SER A 4 49.43 16.96 -47.61
CA SER A 4 48.31 17.62 -46.85
C SER A 4 48.93 18.58 -45.79
N ILE A 5 48.40 19.74 -45.36
CA ILE A 5 47.12 20.20 -44.75
C ILE A 5 46.93 19.88 -43.23
N ILE A 6 47.26 20.90 -42.39
CA ILE A 6 46.48 21.62 -41.33
C ILE A 6 45.98 20.94 -40.01
N SER A 7 46.25 21.68 -38.90
CA SER A 7 45.57 21.91 -37.60
C SER A 7 44.86 20.81 -36.81
N GLY A 8 45.29 20.67 -35.54
CA GLY A 8 44.65 21.26 -34.34
C GLY A 8 43.26 20.78 -33.90
N SER A 9 43.14 20.35 -32.63
CA SER A 9 42.14 20.85 -31.65
C SER A 9 42.23 20.11 -30.31
N VAL A 10 42.11 20.89 -29.24
CA VAL A 10 42.05 20.52 -27.82
C VAL A 10 40.67 19.93 -27.50
N LEU A 11 40.63 18.76 -26.86
CA LEU A 11 39.39 18.16 -26.33
C LEU A 11 39.23 18.49 -24.85
N ILE A 12 38.30 19.40 -24.54
CA ILE A 12 37.70 19.52 -23.21
C ILE A 12 36.22 19.19 -23.37
N VAL A 13 35.80 18.00 -22.93
CA VAL A 13 34.39 17.68 -22.72
C VAL A 13 34.29 16.95 -21.39
N SER A 14 34.23 17.72 -20.30
CA SER A 14 33.84 17.21 -18.99
C SER A 14 32.31 17.09 -18.97
N GLY A 15 31.80 15.89 -19.25
CA GLY A 15 30.38 15.57 -19.11
C GLY A 15 30.01 15.41 -17.64
N LEU A 16 29.24 16.37 -17.09
CA LEU A 16 28.51 16.19 -15.84
C LEU A 16 27.38 15.18 -16.08
N PHE A 17 27.60 13.93 -15.67
CA PHE A 17 26.52 12.98 -15.46
C PHE A 17 25.74 13.42 -14.21
N MET A 18 24.63 14.14 -14.41
CA MET A 18 23.64 14.30 -13.35
C MET A 18 22.99 12.93 -13.13
N ALA A 19 23.45 12.21 -12.12
CA ALA A 19 22.72 11.07 -11.58
C ALA A 19 21.44 11.60 -10.94
N SER A 20 20.33 11.52 -11.66
CA SER A 20 19.00 11.73 -11.10
C SER A 20 18.71 10.56 -10.16
N SER A 21 18.86 10.80 -8.86
CA SER A 21 18.33 9.91 -7.83
C SER A 21 16.83 9.84 -8.02
N SER A 22 16.36 8.77 -8.67
CA SER A 22 14.95 8.40 -8.64
C SER A 22 14.66 7.94 -7.20
N MET A 23 14.34 8.89 -6.32
CA MET A 23 13.80 8.56 -5.02
C MET A 23 12.46 7.87 -5.27
N ALA A 24 12.48 6.54 -5.24
CA ALA A 24 11.28 5.74 -5.30
C ALA A 24 10.35 6.24 -4.20
N GLN A 25 9.26 6.91 -4.59
CA GLN A 25 8.23 7.29 -3.64
C GLN A 25 7.79 6.02 -2.91
N PRO A 26 7.60 6.06 -1.57
CA PRO A 26 7.09 4.91 -0.86
C PRO A 26 5.78 4.47 -1.52
N PRO A 27 5.56 3.15 -1.70
CA PRO A 27 4.35 2.67 -2.35
C PRO A 27 3.11 3.14 -1.58
N GLU A 28 2.09 3.60 -2.30
CA GLU A 28 0.81 4.04 -1.71
C GLU A 28 -0.04 2.81 -1.34
N GLU A 29 0.39 2.12 -0.27
CA GLU A 29 -0.25 0.91 0.25
C GLU A 29 -0.14 0.78 1.78
N ILE A 30 -1.11 0.07 2.36
CA ILE A 30 -1.10 -0.35 3.77
C ILE A 30 -1.10 -1.87 3.81
N ILE A 31 -0.10 -2.46 4.47
CA ILE A 31 -0.04 -3.91 4.67
C ILE A 31 -0.97 -4.30 5.82
N VAL A 32 -2.04 -5.02 5.50
CA VAL A 32 -2.92 -5.63 6.51
C VAL A 32 -2.34 -6.98 6.90
N THR A 33 -2.18 -7.23 8.20
CA THR A 33 -1.63 -8.50 8.71
C THR A 33 -2.61 -9.13 9.69
N GLY A 34 -3.14 -10.31 9.35
CA GLY A 34 -3.88 -11.17 10.26
C GLY A 34 -2.92 -12.07 11.04
N ARG A 35 -3.19 -12.29 12.33
CA ARG A 35 -2.45 -13.23 13.19
C ARG A 35 -3.46 -14.02 14.01
N TYR A 36 -3.43 -15.34 13.91
CA TYR A 36 -4.37 -16.22 14.60
C TYR A 36 -3.65 -17.44 15.19
N GLY A 37 -4.15 -17.93 16.33
CA GLY A 37 -3.54 -19.01 17.12
C GLY A 37 -3.13 -18.55 18.52
N ARG A 38 -2.54 -19.45 19.32
CA ARG A 38 -2.05 -19.12 20.66
C ARG A 38 -0.54 -18.94 20.65
N VAL A 39 -0.06 -17.91 21.33
CA VAL A 39 1.35 -17.73 21.65
C VAL A 39 1.68 -18.59 22.88
N PRO A 40 2.81 -19.33 22.91
CA PRO A 40 3.87 -19.40 21.89
C PRO A 40 3.68 -20.53 20.84
N ASP A 41 2.66 -21.37 21.00
CA ASP A 41 2.65 -22.71 20.41
C ASP A 41 2.37 -22.77 18.89
N ASN A 42 1.45 -21.94 18.36
CA ASN A 42 0.96 -22.12 16.97
C ASN A 42 0.36 -20.86 16.33
N VAL A 43 1.07 -19.74 16.34
CA VAL A 43 0.61 -18.52 15.62
C VAL A 43 0.85 -18.65 14.13
N GLN A 44 -0.22 -18.56 13.35
CA GLN A 44 -0.17 -18.39 11.90
C GLN A 44 -0.42 -16.93 11.53
N SER A 45 0.19 -16.47 10.44
CA SER A 45 0.00 -15.12 9.92
C SER A 45 -0.22 -15.12 8.42
N LEU A 46 -1.05 -14.19 7.96
CA LEU A 46 -1.25 -13.87 6.56
C LEU A 46 -1.22 -12.35 6.42
N SER A 47 -0.69 -11.85 5.31
CA SER A 47 -0.66 -10.42 5.02
C SER A 47 -1.06 -10.13 3.59
N HIS A 48 -1.62 -8.94 3.37
CA HIS A 48 -2.00 -8.49 2.04
C HIS A 48 -1.84 -6.96 1.92
N PRO A 49 -1.22 -6.46 0.84
CA PRO A 49 -1.16 -5.02 0.57
C PRO A 49 -2.51 -4.48 0.12
N VAL A 50 -2.95 -3.39 0.75
CA VAL A 50 -4.13 -2.63 0.34
C VAL A 50 -3.67 -1.30 -0.24
N SER A 51 -3.76 -1.15 -1.56
CA SER A 51 -3.38 0.10 -2.22
C SER A 51 -4.48 1.14 -2.07
N TYR A 52 -4.02 2.39 -1.93
CA TYR A 52 -4.85 3.60 -1.96
C TYR A 52 -4.45 4.55 -3.09
N ALA A 53 -3.65 4.09 -4.06
CA ALA A 53 -3.16 4.92 -5.16
C ALA A 53 -4.27 5.43 -6.09
N ASP A 54 -5.38 4.71 -6.15
CA ASP A 54 -6.58 5.08 -6.90
C ASP A 54 -7.54 5.99 -6.10
N LEU A 55 -7.22 6.29 -4.84
CA LEU A 55 -8.08 7.05 -3.93
C LEU A 55 -7.53 8.45 -3.66
N ASP A 56 -8.46 9.40 -3.52
CA ASP A 56 -8.18 10.71 -2.95
C ASP A 56 -8.53 10.73 -1.46
N ILE A 57 -7.52 10.50 -0.63
CA ILE A 57 -7.63 10.42 0.84
C ILE A 57 -7.91 11.79 1.48
N SER A 58 -7.75 12.90 0.74
CA SER A 58 -8.20 14.20 1.24
C SER A 58 -9.73 14.29 1.36
N THR A 59 -10.46 13.47 0.59
CA THR A 59 -11.92 13.43 0.59
C THR A 59 -12.48 12.44 1.62
N LYS A 60 -13.71 12.69 2.09
CA LYS A 60 -14.43 11.73 2.95
C LYS A 60 -14.64 10.38 2.24
N ALA A 61 -15.01 10.40 0.96
CA ALA A 61 -15.27 9.19 0.19
C ALA A 61 -14.01 8.32 0.03
N GLY A 62 -12.85 8.92 -0.25
CA GLY A 62 -11.59 8.18 -0.34
C GLY A 62 -11.16 7.57 1.00
N LYS A 63 -11.34 8.31 2.11
CA LYS A 63 -11.10 7.79 3.47
C LYS A 63 -12.00 6.63 3.81
N ASP A 64 -13.30 6.77 3.58
CA ASP A 64 -14.27 5.71 3.87
C ASP A 64 -14.00 4.46 3.04
N GLU A 65 -13.68 4.62 1.75
CA GLU A 65 -13.33 3.50 0.88
C GLU A 65 -12.05 2.80 1.33
N LEU A 66 -10.99 3.54 1.69
CA LEU A 66 -9.77 2.94 2.23
C LEU A 66 -10.08 2.12 3.49
N ARG A 67 -10.79 2.71 4.45
CA ARG A 67 -11.19 2.04 5.70
C ARG A 67 -12.01 0.77 5.41
N ARG A 68 -12.94 0.84 4.47
CA ARG A 68 -13.73 -0.31 4.03
C ARG A 68 -12.84 -1.43 3.47
N ARG A 69 -11.90 -1.10 2.58
CA ARG A 69 -10.94 -2.07 2.01
C ARG A 69 -10.10 -2.74 3.09
N LEU A 70 -9.60 -1.97 4.06
CA LEU A 70 -8.80 -2.50 5.17
C LEU A 70 -9.62 -3.46 6.04
N SER A 71 -10.87 -3.09 6.38
CA SER A 71 -11.76 -3.92 7.19
C SER A 71 -12.09 -5.26 6.51
N LEU A 72 -12.47 -5.21 5.24
CA LEU A 72 -12.81 -6.42 4.46
C LEU A 72 -11.60 -7.33 4.26
N THR A 73 -10.43 -6.76 4.03
CA THR A 73 -9.18 -7.51 3.89
C THR A 73 -8.79 -8.17 5.19
N ALA A 74 -8.86 -7.46 6.33
CA ALA A 74 -8.57 -8.01 7.64
C ALA A 74 -9.48 -9.21 7.95
N ARG A 75 -10.80 -9.07 7.70
CA ARG A 75 -11.74 -10.17 7.83
C ARG A 75 -11.35 -11.36 6.96
N PHE A 76 -11.11 -11.13 5.67
CA PHE A 76 -10.75 -12.21 4.74
C PHE A 76 -9.50 -12.97 5.19
N LEU A 77 -8.46 -12.26 5.64
CA LEU A 77 -7.23 -12.89 6.12
C LEU A 77 -7.47 -13.72 7.38
N CYS A 78 -8.24 -13.21 8.34
CA CYS A 78 -8.52 -13.93 9.58
C CYS A 78 -9.46 -15.13 9.37
N ASP A 79 -10.46 -15.01 8.49
CA ASP A 79 -11.30 -16.14 8.08
C ASP A 79 -10.45 -17.25 7.42
N LYS A 80 -9.45 -16.88 6.59
CA LYS A 80 -8.50 -17.83 5.99
C LYS A 80 -7.55 -18.47 7.00
N LEU A 81 -7.23 -17.76 8.08
CA LEU A 81 -6.45 -18.28 9.20
C LEU A 81 -7.26 -19.20 10.12
N GLY A 82 -8.56 -19.36 9.86
CA GLY A 82 -9.44 -20.25 10.64
C GLY A 82 -10.12 -19.57 11.83
N GLU A 83 -10.09 -18.24 11.91
CA GLU A 83 -10.92 -17.52 12.88
C GLU A 83 -12.40 -17.70 12.53
N SER A 84 -13.20 -18.11 13.52
CA SER A 84 -14.66 -18.11 13.43
C SER A 84 -15.24 -16.86 14.11
N ASP A 85 -16.42 -16.43 13.70
CA ASP A 85 -17.17 -15.32 14.32
C ASP A 85 -17.59 -15.58 15.80
N SER A 86 -17.18 -16.70 16.40
CA SER A 86 -17.54 -17.15 17.75
C SER A 86 -16.45 -16.89 18.82
N GLY A 87 -15.71 -15.79 18.70
CA GLY A 87 -14.60 -15.46 19.59
C GLY A 87 -15.00 -15.23 21.05
N SER A 88 -14.12 -15.60 21.99
CA SER A 88 -14.29 -15.28 23.41
C SER A 88 -13.98 -13.79 23.66
N PRO A 89 -14.79 -13.04 24.43
CA PRO A 89 -14.63 -11.60 24.63
C PRO A 89 -13.38 -11.17 25.41
N VAL A 90 -12.59 -12.13 25.92
CA VAL A 90 -11.43 -11.86 26.79
C VAL A 90 -10.17 -11.50 26.00
N VAL A 91 -10.06 -11.92 24.73
CA VAL A 91 -8.90 -11.64 23.86
C VAL A 91 -9.40 -10.99 22.57
N PRO A 92 -8.75 -9.91 22.06
CA PRO A 92 -9.13 -9.35 20.77
C PRO A 92 -9.11 -10.41 19.69
N SER A 93 -10.15 -10.45 18.85
CA SER A 93 -10.16 -11.31 17.67
C SER A 93 -8.99 -10.94 16.74
N CYS A 94 -8.52 -11.89 15.92
CA CYS A 94 -7.57 -11.63 14.84
C CYS A 94 -8.09 -10.47 13.99
N ARG A 95 -9.39 -10.48 13.65
CA ARG A 95 -10.03 -9.41 12.89
C ARG A 95 -9.89 -8.06 13.58
N ASP A 96 -10.27 -7.95 14.85
CA ASP A 96 -10.24 -6.66 15.57
C ASP A 96 -8.81 -6.14 15.71
N ALA A 97 -7.85 -7.03 15.99
CA ALA A 97 -6.44 -6.68 16.07
C ALA A 97 -5.89 -6.20 14.72
N ALA A 98 -6.19 -6.93 13.63
CA ALA A 98 -5.75 -6.58 12.28
C ALA A 98 -6.38 -5.28 11.77
N VAL A 99 -7.69 -5.08 12.02
CA VAL A 99 -8.37 -3.82 11.69
C VAL A 99 -7.78 -2.68 12.50
N LYS A 100 -7.60 -2.83 13.80
CA LYS A 100 -7.04 -1.78 14.65
C LYS A 100 -5.64 -1.36 14.20
N ASP A 101 -4.75 -2.30 13.89
CA ASP A 101 -3.40 -2.00 13.37
C ASP A 101 -3.49 -1.27 12.01
N ALA A 102 -4.28 -1.79 11.07
CA ALA A 102 -4.45 -1.20 9.75
C ALA A 102 -5.04 0.22 9.81
N MET A 103 -6.02 0.44 10.69
CA MET A 103 -6.66 1.75 10.89
C MET A 103 -5.72 2.75 11.55
N ALA A 104 -4.85 2.32 12.45
CA ALA A 104 -3.82 3.21 13.02
C ALA A 104 -2.87 3.72 11.93
N ARG A 105 -2.42 2.83 11.02
CA ARG A 105 -1.60 3.21 9.87
C ARG A 105 -2.36 4.11 8.89
N ALA A 106 -3.63 3.82 8.65
CA ALA A 106 -4.49 4.67 7.82
C ALA A 106 -4.62 6.07 8.42
N GLY A 107 -4.77 6.19 9.75
CA GLY A 107 -4.77 7.48 10.45
C GLY A 107 -3.50 8.29 10.17
N THR A 108 -2.32 7.67 10.24
CA THR A 108 -1.05 8.34 9.90
C THR A 108 -1.01 8.80 8.44
N VAL A 109 -1.53 7.99 7.50
CA VAL A 109 -1.64 8.38 6.09
C VAL A 109 -2.59 9.57 5.94
N GLU A 110 -3.77 9.52 6.56
CA GLU A 110 -4.80 10.56 6.49
C GLU A 110 -4.33 11.90 7.07
N GLU A 111 -3.59 11.89 8.18
CA GLU A 111 -3.04 13.08 8.82
C GLU A 111 -1.97 13.76 7.96
N GLY A 112 -1.14 12.97 7.26
CA GLY A 112 -0.08 13.47 6.39
C GLY A 112 -0.50 13.76 4.95
N PHE A 113 -1.75 13.47 4.57
CA PHE A 113 -2.15 13.49 3.17
C PHE A 113 -2.41 14.91 2.67
N ALA A 114 -1.58 15.36 1.73
CA ALA A 114 -1.85 16.59 0.98
C ALA A 114 -2.95 16.34 -0.08
N PRO A 115 -3.87 17.30 -0.32
CA PRO A 115 -4.83 17.20 -1.41
C PRO A 115 -4.15 16.89 -2.74
N ARG A 116 -4.78 16.02 -3.54
CA ARG A 116 -4.28 15.69 -4.87
C ARG A 116 -4.28 16.96 -5.75
N GLY A 117 -3.16 17.24 -6.40
CA GLY A 117 -3.00 18.39 -7.29
C GLY A 117 -3.73 18.23 -8.62
N THR A 118 -3.79 19.29 -9.42
CA THR A 118 -4.47 19.26 -10.75
C THR A 118 -3.82 18.33 -11.76
N THR A 119 -2.58 17.92 -11.51
CA THR A 119 -1.82 16.97 -12.34
C THR A 119 -1.91 15.53 -11.85
N TRP A 120 -2.62 15.27 -10.75
CA TRP A 120 -2.76 13.92 -10.22
C TRP A 120 -3.64 13.05 -11.14
N VAL A 121 -3.20 11.82 -11.32
CA VAL A 121 -3.93 10.78 -12.03
C VAL A 121 -4.06 9.60 -11.07
N ALA A 122 -5.29 9.11 -10.90
CA ALA A 122 -5.54 7.91 -10.10
C ALA A 122 -4.69 6.73 -10.60
N GLY A 123 -4.06 6.02 -9.66
CA GLY A 123 -3.37 4.78 -9.96
C GLY A 123 -4.32 3.68 -10.46
N SER A 124 -3.76 2.50 -10.74
CA SER A 124 -4.57 1.32 -11.05
C SER A 124 -5.51 1.02 -9.90
N ARG A 125 -6.76 0.66 -10.21
CA ARG A 125 -7.72 0.23 -9.20
C ARG A 125 -7.16 -0.94 -8.39
N TRP A 126 -7.27 -0.83 -7.06
CA TRP A 126 -6.90 -1.92 -6.17
C TRP A 126 -7.77 -3.15 -6.45
N GLN A 127 -7.13 -4.32 -6.43
CA GLN A 127 -7.78 -5.61 -6.67
C GLN A 127 -7.95 -6.32 -5.32
N PRO A 128 -9.19 -6.58 -4.88
CA PRO A 128 -9.40 -7.24 -3.60
C PRO A 128 -8.95 -8.71 -3.64
N PRO A 129 -8.43 -9.25 -2.52
CA PRO A 129 -8.04 -10.67 -2.43
C PRO A 129 -9.25 -11.60 -2.25
N TYR A 130 -10.44 -11.04 -2.04
CA TYR A 130 -11.67 -11.76 -1.75
C TYR A 130 -12.61 -11.83 -2.97
N PRO A 131 -13.53 -12.80 -3.01
CA PRO A 131 -14.55 -12.91 -4.07
C PRO A 131 -15.49 -11.70 -4.14
N ALA A 132 -16.15 -11.51 -5.28
CA ALA A 132 -17.03 -10.35 -5.52
C ALA A 132 -18.22 -10.26 -4.57
N ASP A 133 -18.75 -11.38 -4.07
CA ASP A 133 -19.88 -11.40 -3.14
C ASP A 133 -19.49 -11.00 -1.70
N TRP A 134 -18.19 -10.91 -1.39
CA TRP A 134 -17.68 -10.62 -0.05
C TRP A 134 -18.19 -9.28 0.50
N THR A 135 -18.25 -8.24 -0.35
CA THR A 135 -18.73 -6.91 0.02
C THR A 135 -20.21 -6.87 0.33
N THR A 136 -20.99 -7.82 -0.21
CA THR A 136 -22.44 -7.93 0.07
C THR A 136 -22.68 -8.77 1.31
N ARG A 137 -21.87 -9.81 1.52
CA ARG A 137 -21.92 -10.65 2.72
C ARG A 137 -21.54 -9.88 3.99
N TYR A 138 -20.60 -8.94 3.85
CA TYR A 138 -20.04 -8.16 4.94
C TYR A 138 -20.06 -6.66 4.58
N PRO A 139 -21.19 -5.98 4.82
CA PRO A 139 -21.32 -4.56 4.51
C PRO A 139 -20.48 -3.65 5.43
#